data_AF-A0A4Q2X2E2-F1
#
_entry.id   AF-A0A4Q2X2E2-F1
#
_cell.length_a   1.000
_cell.length_b   1.000
_cell.length_c   1.000
_cell.angle_alpha   90.00
_cell.angle_beta   90.00
_cell.angle_gamma   90.00
#
_symmetry.space_group_name_H-M   'P 1'
#
loop_
_entity.id
_entity.type
_entity.pdbx_description
1 polymer ?
#
loop_
_entity_poly.entity_id
_entity_poly.type
_entity_poly.pdbx_seq_one_letter_code
_entity_poly.pdbx_strand_id
1 'polypeptide(L)'
;MIHRTEEGQSALFEENPENGGGPRKKRGGSESPKPADLGLTAPSQLAKNYVLDTNVLLHDPAALDRFQDNHLCILVDVLSELDKFKSEQTERGANARRVHRRLTEMFSCTNKVTQGVTTECGGTVRLVIYDPASCPKNSDLLNRFHRIFPDRERVDHRILAASLLLMQYNDAPVVLVTKDINMQLKARSVGIDCQDYLNDKVDAREVSNYEVRRIEV
;
A
#
# COMPACT_ATOMS: atom_id res chain seq x y z
N MET A 1 19.69 19.76 65.42
CA MET A 1 19.49 18.89 66.61
C MET A 1 18.43 17.86 66.24
N ILE A 2 18.75 16.60 66.49
CA ILE A 2 18.24 15.40 65.85
C ILE A 2 16.93 14.95 66.51
N HIS A 3 15.98 14.38 65.76
CA HIS A 3 15.00 13.44 66.33
C HIS A 3 14.76 12.23 65.40
N ARG A 4 14.71 11.08 66.08
CA ARG A 4 14.66 9.67 65.65
C ARG A 4 13.37 9.23 64.97
N THR A 5 13.47 8.11 64.25
CA THR A 5 12.76 6.82 64.47
C THR A 5 13.54 5.72 63.70
N GLU A 6 14.16 4.70 64.33
CA GLU A 6 13.61 3.41 64.82
C GLU A 6 12.73 2.68 63.79
N GLU A 7 12.75 1.37 63.53
CA GLU A 7 13.57 0.18 63.82
C GLU A 7 12.85 -0.94 63.02
N GLY A 8 13.53 -2.00 62.57
CA GLY A 8 12.85 -3.07 61.81
C GLY A 8 13.72 -4.23 61.35
N GLN A 9 14.24 -4.97 62.33
CA GLN A 9 14.77 -6.34 62.37
C GLN A 9 14.82 -7.26 61.12
N SER A 10 15.94 -8.03 61.05
CA SER A 10 16.03 -9.50 60.85
C SER A 10 15.68 -10.07 59.45
N ALA A 11 16.40 -11.00 58.83
CA ALA A 11 17.65 -11.71 59.09
C ALA A 11 17.97 -12.58 57.84
N LEU A 12 19.26 -12.92 57.69
CA LEU A 12 19.82 -14.21 57.27
C LEU A 12 19.17 -14.97 56.10
N PHE A 13 19.89 -15.20 55.00
CA PHE A 13 20.38 -16.52 54.59
C PHE A 13 21.25 -16.43 53.32
N GLU A 14 22.52 -16.75 53.52
CA GLU A 14 23.52 -17.44 52.66
C GLU A 14 23.43 -17.34 51.12
N GLU A 15 24.48 -16.75 50.55
CA GLU A 15 24.91 -16.99 49.17
C GLU A 15 25.40 -18.43 49.01
N ASN A 16 24.98 -19.09 47.94
CA ASN A 16 25.72 -20.20 47.34
C ASN A 16 25.79 -19.99 45.82
N PRO A 17 27.00 -19.92 45.22
CA PRO A 17 27.18 -19.91 43.78
C PRO A 17 27.19 -21.33 43.21
N GLU A 18 27.16 -21.43 41.88
CA GLU A 18 27.25 -22.63 41.03
C GLU A 18 25.93 -23.30 40.64
N ASN A 19 25.47 -23.06 39.40
CA ASN A 19 25.85 -23.93 38.28
C ASN A 19 25.22 -23.52 36.94
N GLY A 20 26.06 -23.55 35.89
CA GLY A 20 25.72 -24.21 34.63
C GLY A 20 24.71 -23.54 33.71
N GLY A 21 25.21 -22.81 32.71
CA GLY A 21 24.45 -22.18 31.65
C GLY A 21 23.43 -23.09 30.96
N GLY A 22 22.15 -22.83 31.21
CA GLY A 22 21.08 -23.17 30.29
C GLY A 22 21.14 -22.26 29.06
N PRO A 23 20.83 -22.73 27.84
CA PRO A 23 20.88 -21.90 26.66
C PRO A 23 19.86 -20.77 26.82
N ARG A 24 20.35 -19.54 27.03
CA ARG A 24 19.56 -18.32 26.87
C ARG A 24 18.95 -18.39 25.48
N LYS A 25 17.64 -18.69 25.38
CA LYS A 25 16.86 -18.49 24.16
C LYS A 25 17.13 -17.05 23.72
N LYS A 26 17.92 -16.89 22.65
CA LYS A 26 18.04 -15.62 21.93
C LYS A 26 16.60 -15.20 21.64
N ARG A 27 16.15 -14.10 22.26
CA ARG A 27 14.94 -13.40 21.79
C ARG A 27 15.21 -13.12 20.32
N GLY A 28 14.46 -13.79 19.44
CA GLY A 28 14.65 -13.69 18.00
C GLY A 28 14.62 -12.22 17.62
N GLY A 29 15.64 -11.74 16.92
CA GLY A 29 15.55 -10.47 16.24
C GLY A 29 14.32 -10.53 15.34
N SER A 30 13.46 -9.51 15.40
CA SER A 30 12.38 -9.36 14.43
C SER A 30 13.03 -9.30 13.05
N GLU A 31 12.98 -10.40 12.31
CA GLU A 31 13.40 -10.43 10.91
C GLU A 31 12.52 -9.44 10.16
N SER A 32 13.12 -8.52 9.40
CA SER A 32 12.36 -7.55 8.61
C SER A 32 11.45 -8.30 7.62
N PRO A 33 10.20 -7.86 7.42
CA PRO A 33 9.26 -8.57 6.54
C PRO A 33 9.81 -8.69 5.12
N LYS A 34 9.61 -9.84 4.47
CA LYS A 34 10.08 -10.04 3.10
C LYS A 34 9.20 -9.22 2.14
N PRO A 35 9.73 -8.72 1.01
CA PRO A 35 8.94 -7.93 0.04
C PRO A 35 7.65 -8.63 -0.42
N ALA A 36 7.71 -9.95 -0.62
CA ALA A 36 6.54 -10.76 -1.00
C ALA A 36 5.46 -10.78 0.08
N ASP A 37 5.82 -10.74 1.37
CA ASP A 37 4.84 -10.70 2.47
C ASP A 37 4.08 -9.36 2.49
N LEU A 38 4.69 -8.31 1.96
CA LEU A 38 4.10 -6.97 1.79
C LEU A 38 3.36 -6.81 0.44
N GLY A 39 3.30 -7.84 -0.39
CA GLY A 39 2.68 -7.78 -1.72
C GLY A 39 3.49 -6.97 -2.74
N LEU A 40 4.78 -6.72 -2.47
CA LEU A 40 5.65 -5.95 -3.36
C LEU A 40 6.19 -6.77 -4.54
N THR A 41 6.04 -8.09 -4.53
CA THR A 41 6.49 -8.96 -5.62
C THR A 41 5.28 -9.57 -6.33
N ALA A 42 5.24 -9.43 -7.65
CA ALA A 42 4.18 -9.95 -8.49
C ALA A 42 4.26 -11.49 -8.62
N PRO A 43 3.12 -12.19 -8.75
CA PRO A 43 3.10 -13.64 -8.95
C PRO A 43 3.79 -14.10 -10.25
N SER A 44 3.82 -13.25 -11.27
CA SER A 44 4.55 -13.44 -12.53
C SER A 44 5.22 -12.13 -12.95
N GLN A 45 6.30 -12.23 -13.71
CA GLN A 45 7.03 -11.10 -14.27
C GLN A 45 6.75 -10.88 -15.77
N LEU A 46 5.81 -11.65 -16.35
CA LEU A 46 5.44 -11.55 -17.76
C LEU A 46 4.38 -10.47 -18.03
N ALA A 47 3.57 -10.14 -17.02
CA ALA A 47 2.47 -9.19 -17.13
C ALA A 47 2.73 -7.93 -16.30
N LYS A 48 2.09 -6.82 -16.67
CA LYS A 48 2.31 -5.52 -16.01
C LYS A 48 1.69 -5.50 -14.62
N ASN A 49 2.20 -4.61 -13.78
CA ASN A 49 1.64 -4.29 -12.48
C ASN A 49 0.89 -2.95 -12.55
N TYR A 50 -0.42 -2.98 -12.39
CA TYR A 50 -1.25 -1.78 -12.31
C TYR A 50 -1.54 -1.42 -10.85
N VAL A 51 -1.15 -0.21 -10.43
CA VAL A 51 -1.48 0.33 -9.12
C VAL A 51 -2.72 1.21 -9.27
N LEU A 52 -3.78 0.93 -8.52
CA LEU A 52 -5.00 1.73 -8.60
C LEU A 52 -5.06 2.82 -7.54
N ASP A 53 -5.42 4.01 -7.98
CA ASP A 53 -5.92 5.07 -7.12
C ASP A 53 -7.35 4.76 -6.61
N THR A 54 -7.65 5.16 -5.38
CA THR A 54 -8.97 5.03 -4.76
C THR A 54 -10.07 5.66 -5.60
N ASN A 55 -9.80 6.80 -6.22
CA ASN A 55 -10.79 7.52 -7.04
C ASN A 55 -11.25 6.72 -8.26
N VAL A 56 -10.39 5.85 -8.81
CA VAL A 56 -10.76 4.96 -9.91
C VAL A 56 -11.83 3.97 -9.44
N LEU A 57 -11.61 3.35 -8.29
CA LEU A 57 -12.53 2.37 -7.70
C LEU A 57 -13.86 3.00 -7.25
N LEU A 58 -13.80 4.21 -6.71
CA LEU A 58 -14.99 4.96 -6.29
C LEU A 58 -15.85 5.41 -7.48
N HIS A 59 -15.24 5.62 -8.64
CA HIS A 59 -15.95 5.98 -9.86
C HIS A 59 -16.48 4.74 -10.60
N ASP A 60 -15.68 3.68 -10.68
CA ASP A 60 -16.05 2.45 -11.37
C ASP A 60 -15.69 1.19 -10.56
N PRO A 61 -16.67 0.59 -9.88
CA PRO A 61 -16.45 -0.66 -9.14
C PRO A 61 -16.00 -1.83 -10.01
N ALA A 62 -16.30 -1.82 -11.32
CA ALA A 62 -15.90 -2.86 -12.24
C ALA A 62 -14.44 -2.72 -12.70
N ALA A 63 -13.71 -1.68 -12.27
CA ALA A 63 -12.30 -1.50 -12.61
C ALA A 63 -11.45 -2.72 -12.22
N LEU A 64 -11.80 -3.42 -11.14
CA LEU A 64 -11.10 -4.62 -10.67
C LEU A 64 -10.99 -5.73 -11.72
N ASP A 65 -11.93 -5.80 -12.66
CA ASP A 65 -12.03 -6.88 -13.65
C ASP A 65 -11.56 -6.46 -15.06
N ARG A 66 -11.05 -5.22 -15.23
CA ARG A 66 -10.76 -4.64 -16.56
C ARG A 66 -9.29 -4.68 -16.99
N PHE A 67 -8.42 -5.25 -16.16
CA PHE A 67 -6.98 -5.28 -16.40
C PHE A 67 -6.50 -6.55 -17.11
N GLN A 68 -7.42 -7.34 -17.68
CA GLN A 68 -7.12 -8.54 -18.46
C GLN A 68 -6.19 -9.51 -17.70
N ASP A 69 -5.07 -9.90 -18.31
CA ASP A 69 -4.06 -10.80 -17.80
C ASP A 69 -3.03 -10.12 -16.87
N ASN A 70 -3.22 -8.85 -16.53
CA ASN A 70 -2.27 -8.08 -15.73
C ASN A 70 -2.50 -8.18 -14.23
N HIS A 71 -1.49 -7.78 -13.46
CA HIS A 71 -1.50 -7.81 -12.01
C HIS A 71 -1.99 -6.47 -11.43
N LEU A 72 -3.12 -6.50 -10.74
CA LEU A 72 -3.67 -5.36 -10.02
C LEU A 72 -3.15 -5.29 -8.58
N CYS A 73 -2.65 -4.11 -8.22
CA CYS A 73 -2.07 -3.79 -6.92
C CYS A 73 -2.96 -2.75 -6.24
N ILE A 74 -3.54 -3.12 -5.09
CA ILE A 74 -4.40 -2.24 -4.31
C ILE A 74 -3.75 -2.03 -2.95
N LEU A 75 -3.44 -0.79 -2.60
CA LEU A 75 -2.89 -0.52 -1.27
C LEU A 75 -3.92 -0.82 -0.18
N VAL A 76 -3.47 -1.31 0.96
CA VAL A 76 -4.36 -1.52 2.12
C VAL A 76 -5.00 -0.21 2.60
N ASP A 77 -4.31 0.92 2.46
CA ASP A 77 -4.84 2.26 2.76
C ASP A 77 -6.12 2.58 1.96
N VAL A 78 -6.24 2.07 0.73
CA VAL A 78 -7.44 2.24 -0.10
C VAL A 78 -8.67 1.62 0.56
N LEU A 79 -8.52 0.49 1.26
CA LEU A 79 -9.63 -0.13 1.99
C LEU A 79 -10.16 0.80 3.09
N SER A 80 -9.25 1.51 3.77
CA SER A 80 -9.60 2.48 4.81
C SER A 80 -10.32 3.70 4.22
N GLU A 81 -9.98 4.11 3.01
CA GLU A 81 -10.71 5.17 2.31
C GLU A 81 -12.09 4.72 1.85
N LEU A 82 -12.21 3.51 1.28
CA LEU A 82 -13.50 2.94 0.91
C LEU A 82 -14.45 2.89 2.11
N ASP A 83 -13.95 2.51 3.30
CA ASP A 83 -14.72 2.49 4.55
C ASP A 83 -15.31 3.85 4.92
N LYS A 84 -14.54 4.94 4.75
CA LYS A 84 -15.02 6.30 5.03
C LYS A 84 -16.22 6.67 4.14
N PHE A 85 -16.23 6.21 2.89
CA PHE A 85 -17.29 6.53 1.94
C PHE A 85 -18.52 5.62 2.04
N LYS A 86 -18.45 4.48 2.74
CA LYS A 86 -19.57 3.51 2.84
C LYS A 86 -20.83 4.07 3.48
N SER A 87 -20.73 5.08 4.35
CA SER A 87 -21.89 5.69 5.03
C SER A 87 -22.60 6.73 4.16
N GLU A 88 -21.99 7.16 3.06
CA GLU A 88 -22.59 8.16 2.17
C GLU A 88 -23.77 7.56 1.40
N GLN A 89 -24.86 8.32 1.33
CA GLN A 89 -26.04 8.01 0.50
C GLN A 89 -25.90 8.55 -0.93
N THR A 90 -24.67 8.55 -1.44
CA THR A 90 -24.32 9.03 -2.79
C THR A 90 -24.00 7.84 -3.69
N GLU A 91 -23.92 8.09 -5.01
CA GLU A 91 -23.40 7.11 -5.96
C GLU A 91 -21.99 6.65 -5.57
N ARG A 92 -21.13 7.60 -5.15
CA ARG A 92 -19.79 7.32 -4.62
C ARG A 92 -19.84 6.33 -3.45
N GLY A 93 -20.72 6.54 -2.48
CA GLY A 93 -20.89 5.60 -1.36
C GLY A 93 -21.43 4.23 -1.79
N ALA A 94 -22.34 4.19 -2.77
CA ALA A 94 -22.82 2.94 -3.35
C ALA A 94 -21.70 2.16 -4.05
N ASN A 95 -20.84 2.86 -4.78
CA ASN A 95 -19.67 2.30 -5.45
C ASN A 95 -18.65 1.80 -4.43
N ALA A 96 -18.37 2.55 -3.37
CA ALA A 96 -17.50 2.10 -2.28
C ALA A 96 -17.99 0.78 -1.66
N ARG A 97 -19.30 0.65 -1.40
CA ARG A 97 -19.91 -0.59 -0.91
C ARG A 97 -19.77 -1.75 -1.91
N ARG A 98 -19.90 -1.50 -3.21
CA ARG A 98 -19.74 -2.51 -4.27
C ARG A 98 -18.30 -3.01 -4.36
N VAL A 99 -17.32 -2.09 -4.42
CA VAL A 99 -15.90 -2.43 -4.43
C VAL A 99 -15.53 -3.25 -3.21
N HIS A 100 -15.95 -2.82 -2.02
CA HIS A 100 -15.63 -3.54 -0.80
C HIS A 100 -16.20 -4.96 -0.79
N ARG A 101 -17.45 -5.16 -1.22
CA ARG A 101 -18.03 -6.50 -1.35
C ARG A 101 -17.24 -7.37 -2.33
N ARG A 102 -16.92 -6.82 -3.51
CA ARG A 102 -16.15 -7.53 -4.54
C ARG A 102 -14.78 -7.97 -4.03
N LEU A 103 -14.05 -7.08 -3.34
CA LEU A 103 -12.76 -7.42 -2.72
C LEU A 103 -12.92 -8.48 -1.63
N THR A 104 -13.95 -8.37 -0.79
CA THR A 104 -14.24 -9.38 0.25
C THR A 104 -14.52 -10.75 -0.36
N GLU A 105 -15.32 -10.80 -1.44
CA GLU A 105 -15.62 -12.03 -2.18
C GLU A 105 -14.35 -12.62 -2.82
N MET A 106 -13.56 -11.82 -3.53
CA MET A 106 -12.29 -12.25 -4.14
C MET A 106 -11.34 -12.86 -3.10
N PHE A 107 -11.20 -12.24 -1.94
CA PHE A 107 -10.26 -12.66 -0.91
C PHE A 107 -10.83 -13.69 0.09
N SER A 108 -12.11 -14.06 -0.01
CA SER A 108 -12.79 -14.93 0.96
C SER A 108 -12.16 -16.32 1.13
N CYS A 109 -11.56 -16.86 0.07
CA CYS A 109 -10.97 -18.20 0.05
C CYS A 109 -9.44 -18.21 0.09
N THR A 110 -8.77 -17.06 0.23
CA THR A 110 -7.30 -17.00 0.32
C THR A 110 -6.82 -16.68 1.72
N ASN A 111 -5.77 -17.38 2.15
CA ASN A 111 -5.10 -17.10 3.42
C ASN A 111 -4.10 -15.93 3.29
N LYS A 112 -3.72 -15.54 2.06
CA LYS A 112 -2.69 -14.53 1.81
C LYS A 112 -3.11 -13.55 0.71
N VAL A 113 -3.80 -12.50 1.13
CA VAL A 113 -4.25 -11.38 0.26
C VAL A 113 -3.11 -10.66 -0.47
N THR A 114 -1.88 -10.73 0.07
CA THR A 114 -0.68 -10.12 -0.53
C THR A 114 -0.05 -10.95 -1.65
N GLN A 115 -0.35 -12.25 -1.73
CA GLN A 115 0.10 -13.11 -2.84
C GLN A 115 -0.78 -12.99 -4.09
N GLY A 116 -1.95 -12.38 -3.94
CA GLY A 116 -2.90 -12.15 -5.02
C GLY A 116 -3.86 -13.31 -5.27
N VAL A 117 -5.01 -12.96 -5.83
CA VAL A 117 -6.06 -13.88 -6.28
C VAL A 117 -6.18 -13.76 -7.78
N THR A 118 -6.21 -14.89 -8.48
CA THR A 118 -6.32 -14.93 -9.94
C THR A 118 -7.66 -14.35 -10.40
N THR A 119 -7.63 -13.54 -11.45
CA THR A 119 -8.84 -13.07 -12.14
C THR A 119 -9.25 -14.06 -13.23
N GLU A 120 -10.48 -13.95 -13.71
CA GLU A 120 -11.00 -14.80 -14.80
C GLU A 120 -10.18 -14.67 -16.10
N CYS A 121 -9.55 -13.50 -16.31
CA CYS A 121 -8.73 -13.21 -17.49
C CYS A 121 -7.26 -13.64 -17.34
N GLY A 122 -6.88 -14.32 -16.25
CA GLY A 122 -5.52 -14.83 -16.03
C GLY A 122 -4.57 -13.86 -15.30
N GLY A 123 -5.03 -12.65 -14.98
CA GLY A 123 -4.31 -11.69 -14.15
C GLY A 123 -4.46 -12.00 -12.66
N THR A 124 -4.07 -11.06 -11.80
CA THR A 124 -4.25 -11.23 -10.34
C THR A 124 -4.62 -9.94 -9.65
N VAL A 125 -5.44 -9.97 -8.60
CA VAL A 125 -5.63 -8.83 -7.69
C VAL A 125 -4.95 -9.13 -6.36
N ARG A 126 -4.06 -8.24 -5.90
CA ARG A 126 -3.36 -8.38 -4.60
C ARG A 126 -3.40 -7.10 -3.79
N LEU A 127 -3.32 -7.26 -2.46
CA LEU A 127 -3.13 -6.16 -1.55
C LEU A 127 -1.65 -5.84 -1.36
N VAL A 128 -1.31 -4.56 -1.35
CA VAL A 128 0.04 -4.05 -1.10
C VAL A 128 0.06 -3.32 0.23
N ILE A 129 0.99 -3.72 1.09
CA ILE A 129 1.18 -3.11 2.40
C ILE A 129 2.39 -2.18 2.29
N TYR A 130 2.14 -0.89 2.52
CA TYR A 130 3.19 0.10 2.66
C TYR A 130 3.28 0.54 4.12
N ASP A 131 4.41 0.23 4.77
CA ASP A 131 4.70 0.69 6.12
C ASP A 131 5.87 1.69 6.09
N PRO A 132 5.61 3.00 6.29
CA PRO A 132 6.66 4.02 6.33
C PRO A 132 7.77 3.77 7.36
N ALA A 133 7.51 2.97 8.40
CA ALA A 133 8.46 2.65 9.47
C ALA A 133 9.30 1.39 9.18
N SER A 134 8.73 0.42 8.47
CA SER A 134 9.34 -0.90 8.23
C SER A 134 9.80 -1.13 6.79
N CYS A 135 9.35 -0.31 5.83
CA CYS A 135 9.80 -0.41 4.45
C CYS A 135 11.32 -0.17 4.34
N PRO A 136 11.98 -0.81 3.36
CA PRO A 136 13.42 -0.94 3.35
C PRO A 136 14.10 0.43 3.41
N LYS A 137 14.86 0.67 4.50
CA LYS A 137 15.69 1.86 4.69
C LYS A 137 16.76 2.04 3.59
N ASN A 138 16.91 1.04 2.73
CA ASN A 138 17.93 0.94 1.67
C ASN A 138 17.41 1.29 0.27
N SER A 139 16.21 1.88 0.13
CA SER A 139 15.75 2.38 -1.17
C SER A 139 16.15 3.84 -1.37
N ASP A 140 17.19 4.08 -2.17
CA ASP A 140 17.61 5.44 -2.53
C ASP A 140 16.50 6.23 -3.24
N LEU A 141 15.69 5.53 -4.04
CA LEU A 141 14.55 6.10 -4.74
C LEU A 141 13.47 6.58 -3.76
N LEU A 142 13.11 5.74 -2.78
CA LEU A 142 12.16 6.11 -1.74
C LEU A 142 12.69 7.22 -0.82
N ASN A 143 13.99 7.19 -0.51
CA ASN A 143 14.65 8.26 0.25
C ASN A 143 14.67 9.60 -0.50
N ARG A 144 14.81 9.60 -1.83
CA ARG A 144 14.62 10.80 -2.66
C ARG A 144 13.18 11.25 -2.65
N PHE A 145 12.24 10.32 -2.86
CA PHE A 145 10.81 10.60 -2.83
C PHE A 145 10.39 11.31 -1.54
N HIS A 146 10.77 10.80 -0.38
CA HIS A 146 10.44 11.41 0.92
C HIS A 146 11.06 12.78 1.17
N ARG A 147 12.14 13.14 0.46
CA ARG A 147 12.67 14.51 0.51
C ARG A 147 11.85 15.48 -0.32
N ILE A 148 11.24 15.01 -1.41
CA ILE A 148 10.36 15.80 -2.29
C ILE A 148 8.95 15.89 -1.68
N PHE A 149 8.44 14.77 -1.17
CA PHE A 149 7.11 14.62 -0.55
C PHE A 149 7.26 14.14 0.90
N PRO A 150 7.47 15.06 1.87
CA PRO A 150 7.79 14.70 3.25
C PRO A 150 6.60 14.17 4.05
N ASP A 151 5.37 14.51 3.66
CA ASP A 151 4.16 14.05 4.32
C ASP A 151 3.90 12.57 3.98
N ARG A 152 4.12 11.67 4.95
CA ARG A 152 3.99 10.22 4.78
C ARG A 152 2.60 9.69 5.15
N GLU A 153 1.72 10.54 5.67
CA GLU A 153 0.39 10.14 6.13
C GLU A 153 -0.66 10.25 5.03
N ARG A 154 -0.43 11.10 4.02
CA ARG A 154 -1.36 11.22 2.91
C ARG A 154 -1.36 9.97 2.03
N VAL A 155 -2.57 9.48 1.75
CA VAL A 155 -2.78 8.26 0.96
C VAL A 155 -2.23 8.39 -0.46
N ASP A 156 -2.34 9.57 -1.09
CA ASP A 156 -1.73 9.83 -2.40
C ASP A 156 -0.21 9.62 -2.37
N HIS A 157 0.48 10.13 -1.36
CA HIS A 157 1.92 9.92 -1.21
C HIS A 157 2.28 8.47 -0.89
N ARG A 158 1.43 7.75 -0.14
CA ARG A 158 1.61 6.31 0.12
C ARG A 158 1.45 5.47 -1.15
N ILE A 159 0.49 5.78 -2.00
CA ILE A 159 0.30 5.12 -3.31
C ILE A 159 1.53 5.33 -4.20
N LEU A 160 2.06 6.55 -4.27
CA LEU A 160 3.29 6.83 -5.02
C LEU A 160 4.49 6.08 -4.45
N ALA A 161 4.69 6.11 -3.12
CA ALA A 161 5.77 5.40 -2.45
C ALA A 161 5.71 3.88 -2.68
N ALA A 162 4.52 3.28 -2.58
CA ALA A 162 4.32 1.87 -2.87
C ALA A 162 4.59 1.54 -4.34
N SER A 163 4.23 2.42 -5.27
CA SER A 163 4.52 2.26 -6.70
C SER A 163 6.03 2.22 -6.97
N LEU A 164 6.82 3.09 -6.32
CA LEU A 164 8.28 3.07 -6.41
C LEU A 164 8.88 1.77 -5.85
N LEU A 165 8.35 1.27 -4.74
CA LEU A 165 8.78 -0.01 -4.18
C LEU A 165 8.42 -1.18 -5.10
N LEU A 166 7.23 -1.17 -5.70
CA LEU A 166 6.85 -2.16 -6.70
C LEU A 166 7.82 -2.15 -7.88
N MET A 167 8.24 -0.97 -8.36
CA MET A 167 9.25 -0.87 -9.43
C MET A 167 10.61 -1.42 -9.01
N GLN A 168 10.96 -1.32 -7.72
CA GLN A 168 12.22 -1.85 -7.19
C GLN A 168 12.21 -3.38 -7.07
N TYR A 169 11.04 -3.99 -6.85
CA TYR A 169 10.90 -5.42 -6.55
C TYR A 169 10.28 -6.25 -7.69
N ASN A 170 10.08 -5.65 -8.87
CA ASN A 170 9.59 -6.31 -10.06
C ASN A 170 10.36 -5.85 -11.30
N ASP A 171 10.64 -6.79 -12.20
CA ASP A 171 11.22 -6.50 -13.51
C ASP A 171 10.14 -6.03 -14.49
N ALA A 172 8.91 -6.52 -14.29
CA ALA A 172 7.76 -6.13 -15.10
C ALA A 172 7.35 -4.66 -14.86
N PRO A 173 6.87 -3.93 -15.90
CA PRO A 173 6.48 -2.54 -15.76
C PRO A 173 5.41 -2.32 -14.68
N VAL A 174 5.55 -1.22 -13.94
CA VAL A 174 4.57 -0.75 -12.95
C VAL A 174 3.93 0.53 -13.47
N VAL A 175 2.60 0.56 -13.51
CA VAL A 175 1.82 1.68 -14.04
C VAL A 175 0.78 2.10 -13.01
N LEU A 176 0.82 3.38 -12.60
CA LEU A 176 -0.22 3.98 -11.78
C LEU A 176 -1.44 4.34 -12.64
N VAL A 177 -2.64 3.99 -12.19
CA VAL A 177 -3.90 4.34 -12.85
C VAL A 177 -4.69 5.27 -11.93
N THR A 178 -4.98 6.47 -12.42
CA THR A 178 -5.66 7.52 -11.63
C THR A 178 -6.49 8.43 -12.54
N LYS A 179 -7.59 9.00 -12.00
CA LYS A 179 -8.36 10.09 -12.63
C LYS A 179 -7.91 11.49 -12.19
N ASP A 180 -6.98 11.60 -11.23
CA ASP A 180 -6.54 12.90 -10.69
C ASP A 180 -5.31 13.43 -11.42
N ILE A 181 -5.46 14.57 -12.10
CA ILE A 181 -4.40 15.27 -12.83
C ILE A 181 -3.21 15.59 -11.91
N ASN A 182 -3.45 15.99 -10.66
CA ASN A 182 -2.38 16.29 -9.72
C ASN A 182 -1.59 15.03 -9.38
N MET A 183 -2.28 13.91 -9.20
CA MET A 183 -1.65 12.62 -8.95
C MET A 183 -0.80 12.17 -10.15
N GLN A 184 -1.28 12.37 -11.38
CA GLN A 184 -0.50 12.11 -12.60
C GLN A 184 0.77 12.96 -12.66
N LEU A 185 0.68 14.26 -12.36
CA LEU A 185 1.83 15.17 -12.36
C LEU A 185 2.86 14.77 -11.29
N LYS A 186 2.40 14.40 -10.09
CA LYS A 186 3.27 13.90 -9.00
C LYS A 186 3.96 12.59 -9.38
N ALA A 187 3.24 11.66 -10.01
CA ALA A 187 3.81 10.39 -10.48
C ALA A 187 4.92 10.61 -11.51
N ARG A 188 4.65 11.44 -12.52
CA ARG A 188 5.63 11.77 -13.57
C ARG A 188 6.86 12.48 -13.02
N SER A 189 6.72 13.35 -12.03
CA SER A 189 7.86 14.07 -11.44
C SER A 189 8.83 13.16 -10.69
N VAL A 190 8.41 11.94 -10.32
CA VAL A 190 9.25 10.93 -9.65
C VAL A 190 9.51 9.70 -10.51
N GLY A 191 9.17 9.76 -11.80
CA GLY A 191 9.48 8.70 -12.77
C GLY A 191 8.55 7.49 -12.73
N ILE A 192 7.35 7.61 -12.16
CA ILE A 192 6.32 6.55 -12.21
C ILE A 192 5.51 6.75 -13.49
N ASP A 193 5.38 5.70 -14.29
CA ASP A 193 4.47 5.68 -15.43
C ASP A 193 3.03 5.77 -14.94
N CYS A 194 2.25 6.72 -15.48
CA CYS A 194 0.86 6.90 -15.11
C CYS A 194 -0.08 6.92 -16.32
N GLN A 195 -1.24 6.29 -16.18
CA GLN A 195 -2.30 6.26 -17.18
C GLN A 195 -3.59 6.83 -16.59
N ASP A 196 -4.31 7.59 -17.41
CA ASP A 196 -5.65 8.06 -17.07
C ASP A 196 -6.66 6.91 -17.16
N TYR A 197 -7.62 6.89 -16.23
CA TYR A 197 -8.68 5.89 -16.26
C TYR A 197 -9.82 6.33 -17.17
N LEU A 198 -9.70 5.99 -18.45
CA LEU A 198 -10.68 6.28 -19.48
C LEU A 198 -11.76 5.19 -19.52
N ASN A 199 -12.73 5.27 -18.61
CA ASN A 199 -13.94 4.44 -18.69
C ASN A 199 -15.22 5.25 -18.48
N ASP A 200 -15.19 6.53 -18.82
CA ASP A 200 -16.42 7.29 -18.84
C ASP A 200 -17.26 6.78 -20.01
N LYS A 201 -18.49 6.36 -19.70
CA LYS A 201 -19.56 6.15 -20.67
C LYS A 201 -19.90 7.52 -21.31
N VAL A 202 -19.01 8.05 -22.13
CA VAL A 202 -19.25 9.28 -22.89
C VAL A 202 -19.55 8.83 -24.30
N ASP A 203 -20.81 9.03 -24.69
CA ASP A 203 -21.20 9.03 -26.10
C ASP A 203 -20.18 9.87 -26.88
N ALA A 204 -19.75 9.37 -28.04
CA ALA A 204 -18.57 9.83 -28.80
C ALA A 204 -18.64 11.26 -29.38
N ARG A 205 -19.31 12.22 -28.72
CA ARG A 205 -19.58 13.57 -29.22
C ARG A 205 -19.06 14.72 -28.35
N GLU A 206 -18.44 14.46 -27.20
CA GLU A 206 -17.98 15.56 -26.31
C GLU A 206 -16.49 15.54 -25.95
N VAL A 207 -15.64 14.86 -26.73
CA VAL A 207 -14.17 14.99 -26.61
C VAL A 207 -13.62 15.88 -27.73
N SER A 208 -14.17 17.08 -27.86
CA SER A 208 -13.54 18.17 -28.60
C SER A 208 -13.42 19.34 -27.64
N ASN A 209 -12.25 19.49 -27.01
CA ASN A 209 -11.63 20.73 -26.49
C ASN A 209 -10.79 20.46 -25.24
N TYR A 210 -9.64 19.82 -25.44
CA TYR A 210 -8.47 20.07 -24.60
C TYR A 210 -7.29 20.44 -25.51
N GLU A 211 -7.40 21.59 -26.18
CA GLU A 211 -6.22 22.24 -26.76
C GLU A 211 -5.40 22.84 -25.60
N VAL A 212 -4.28 22.18 -25.28
CA VAL A 212 -3.23 22.75 -24.45
C VAL A 212 -2.69 23.98 -25.19
N ARG A 213 -3.06 25.18 -24.75
CA ARG A 213 -2.44 26.41 -25.23
C ARG A 213 -0.95 26.36 -24.92
N ARG A 214 -0.12 26.21 -25.95
CA ARG A 214 1.32 26.51 -25.87
C ARG A 214 1.46 28.01 -25.72
N ILE A 215 2.08 28.45 -24.63
CA ILE A 215 2.60 29.81 -24.52
C ILE A 215 4.05 29.72 -25.02
N GLU A 216 4.32 30.35 -26.15
CA GLU A 216 5.70 30.59 -26.59
C GLU A 216 6.29 31.68 -25.68
N VAL A 217 7.45 31.38 -25.07
CA VAL A 217 8.29 32.34 -24.35
C VAL A 217 9.62 32.42 -25.07
#